data_AF-A0A6A5AAR7-F1
#
_entry.id   AF-A0A6A5AAR7-F1
#
_cell.length_a   1.000
_cell.length_b   1.000
_cell.length_c   1.000
_cell.angle_alpha   90.00
_cell.angle_beta   90.00
_cell.angle_gamma   90.00
#
_symmetry.space_group_name_H-M   'P 1'
#
loop_
_entity.id
_entity.type
_entity.pdbx_description
1 polymer ?
#
loop_
_entity_poly.entity_id
_entity_poly.type
_entity_poly.pdbx_seq_one_letter_code
_entity_poly.pdbx_strand_id
1 'polypeptide(L)'
;MAGESEPETPPTAEKTSAKDAPSASFLPSSLALVGLSVAMVVAAVAMHALGGIDPPTHQAVQEQLFRDAMQSPRNSRGNLTLANATSAPNYGSLSKYETDIVAMDDQFFLEPRECTGTMPTVLSLSWVHVLDVMQLPVGTLRSNQSIFVMRNGANHGLHFFWDGDGDCLHALARTAGLALGIPALRLDNGVRLSSQYSLPLTTASDVEAANRIVHVLLDFDLWVWPGIAVNFTYTLHDNMTLTTQSLSPRVFSVTNFINQGEAGEIIAHGRKLLRRSPTGESVDGTVSNIRTSSTAFLPDTAFSRQFQHRATGVARLPSASYAERLQLVRYRPGEFYRQHLDTMASKNIEAPPVYQYADFVKWAAVAAKNIAMLGNDLPQQFKPGQALYPNAKNVKFASALVELFWKDGVSKHFFASRNEMEWERWLADKVARPRGNPMRQLLQHDAKPEYLIHIIRVWERHLNEPRIQPYHGLPRSVNGTVKSVGYSQI
;
A
#
# COMPACT_ATOMS: atom_id res chain seq x y z
N MET A 1 -56.32 -52.71 30.93
CA MET A 1 -57.05 -51.43 30.95
C MET A 1 -56.71 -50.69 29.67
N ALA A 2 -57.73 -50.17 28.99
CA ALA A 2 -57.66 -49.27 27.83
C ALA A 2 -56.76 -48.04 28.11
N GLY A 3 -56.26 -47.26 27.17
CA GLY A 3 -56.45 -47.09 25.72
C GLY A 3 -55.57 -45.89 25.26
N GLU A 4 -55.56 -45.63 23.95
CA GLU A 4 -54.89 -44.54 23.20
C GLU A 4 -54.91 -43.14 23.86
N SER A 5 -53.98 -42.21 23.60
CA SER A 5 -53.81 -41.48 22.32
C SER A 5 -52.72 -40.38 22.45
N GLU A 6 -51.96 -40.13 21.38
CA GLU A 6 -51.43 -38.80 20.99
C GLU A 6 -52.51 -38.07 20.16
N PRO A 7 -52.40 -36.78 19.75
CA PRO A 7 -51.57 -35.65 20.19
C PRO A 7 -52.40 -34.33 20.34
N GLU A 8 -51.84 -33.21 20.82
CA GLU A 8 -52.42 -31.88 20.52
C GLU A 8 -51.40 -30.71 20.58
N THR A 9 -51.28 -30.08 19.42
CA THR A 9 -50.86 -28.72 18.96
C THR A 9 -50.23 -27.63 19.86
N PRO A 10 -49.45 -26.70 19.24
CA PRO A 10 -48.59 -25.71 19.90
C PRO A 10 -49.31 -24.39 20.25
N PRO A 11 -48.76 -23.55 21.15
CA PRO A 11 -49.30 -22.23 21.39
C PRO A 11 -48.84 -21.19 20.35
N THR A 12 -49.78 -20.31 20.10
CA THR A 12 -49.98 -19.37 19.01
C THR A 12 -49.17 -18.08 19.15
N ALA A 13 -48.86 -17.47 18.01
CA ALA A 13 -48.29 -16.13 17.89
C ALA A 13 -49.28 -15.04 18.34
N GLU A 14 -48.84 -14.13 19.21
CA GLU A 14 -49.50 -12.84 19.43
C GLU A 14 -49.05 -11.82 18.38
N LYS A 15 -50.02 -11.37 17.58
CA LYS A 15 -49.94 -10.16 16.77
C LYS A 15 -50.18 -8.96 17.70
N THR A 16 -49.27 -7.99 17.71
CA THR A 16 -49.62 -6.60 18.04
C THR A 16 -49.35 -5.69 16.84
N SER A 17 -50.35 -4.85 16.63
CA SER A 17 -50.63 -4.01 15.47
C SER A 17 -49.56 -2.95 15.21
N ALA A 18 -49.21 -2.81 13.94
CA ALA A 18 -48.58 -1.61 13.40
C ALA A 18 -49.45 -0.37 13.70
N LYS A 19 -48.77 0.72 14.11
CA LYS A 19 -49.23 2.08 13.87
C LYS A 19 -48.13 2.77 13.06
N ASP A 20 -48.53 3.23 11.88
CA ASP A 20 -47.71 3.99 10.95
C ASP A 20 -47.14 5.25 11.62
N ALA A 21 -45.84 5.46 11.44
CA ALA A 21 -45.19 6.76 11.58
C ALA A 21 -44.22 6.92 10.39
N PRO A 22 -44.12 8.12 9.80
CA PRO A 22 -43.69 8.31 8.43
C PRO A 22 -42.22 7.98 8.22
N SER A 23 -41.93 7.34 7.09
CA SER A 23 -40.62 7.17 6.49
C SER A 23 -39.98 8.53 6.19
N ALA A 24 -39.24 9.07 7.15
CA ALA A 24 -38.26 10.10 6.87
C ALA A 24 -37.04 9.43 6.23
N SER A 25 -36.98 9.46 4.90
CA SER A 25 -35.78 9.19 4.12
C SER A 25 -34.73 10.24 4.47
N PHE A 26 -33.89 9.95 5.46
CA PHE A 26 -32.68 10.74 5.70
C PHE A 26 -31.65 10.41 4.61
N LEU A 27 -31.73 11.16 3.52
CA LEU A 27 -30.62 11.33 2.58
C LEU A 27 -29.41 11.87 3.36
N PRO A 28 -28.24 11.21 3.35
CA PRO A 28 -27.01 11.88 3.76
C PRO A 28 -26.72 12.96 2.71
N SER A 29 -26.82 14.22 3.13
CA SER A 29 -26.56 15.42 2.35
C SER A 29 -25.07 15.54 1.99
N SER A 30 -24.65 14.85 0.93
CA SER A 30 -23.48 15.20 0.10
C SER A 30 -23.82 16.25 -0.98
N LEU A 31 -25.08 16.68 -1.05
CA LEU A 31 -25.66 17.47 -2.15
C LEU A 31 -25.26 18.95 -2.20
N ALA A 32 -24.50 19.48 -1.24
CA ALA A 32 -24.11 20.90 -1.24
C ALA A 32 -22.70 21.19 -1.80
N LEU A 33 -21.79 20.21 -1.88
CA LEU A 33 -20.40 20.46 -2.32
C LEU A 33 -20.12 20.14 -3.79
N VAL A 34 -20.85 19.19 -4.39
CA VAL A 34 -20.65 18.79 -5.80
C VAL A 34 -21.01 19.92 -6.78
N GLY A 35 -22.01 20.73 -6.42
CA GLY A 35 -22.37 21.92 -7.18
C GLY A 35 -21.27 22.98 -7.16
N LEU A 36 -20.52 23.11 -6.06
CA LEU A 36 -19.44 24.10 -5.95
C LEU A 36 -18.17 23.69 -6.72
N SER A 37 -17.76 22.43 -6.66
CA SER A 37 -16.51 21.99 -7.31
C SER A 37 -16.65 21.91 -8.84
N VAL A 38 -17.80 21.46 -9.37
CA VAL A 38 -18.09 21.52 -10.81
C VAL A 38 -18.26 22.97 -11.27
N ALA A 39 -18.95 23.82 -10.50
CA ALA A 39 -19.08 25.24 -10.81
C ALA A 39 -17.73 25.98 -10.75
N MET A 40 -16.80 25.60 -9.86
CA MET A 40 -15.47 26.20 -9.79
C MET A 40 -14.59 25.80 -10.99
N VAL A 41 -14.69 24.57 -11.48
CA VAL A 41 -13.98 24.16 -12.71
C VAL A 41 -14.57 24.85 -13.93
N VAL A 42 -15.91 24.94 -14.04
CA VAL A 42 -16.57 25.68 -15.13
C VAL A 42 -16.27 27.18 -15.04
N ALA A 43 -16.23 27.75 -13.84
CA ALA A 43 -15.86 29.15 -13.61
C ALA A 43 -14.38 29.42 -13.90
N ALA A 44 -13.47 28.49 -13.57
CA ALA A 44 -12.05 28.62 -13.91
C ALA A 44 -11.82 28.55 -15.43
N VAL A 45 -12.56 27.69 -16.13
CA VAL A 45 -12.55 27.62 -17.61
C VAL A 45 -13.19 28.88 -18.23
N ALA A 46 -14.24 29.43 -17.63
CA ALA A 46 -14.87 30.68 -18.07
C ALA A 46 -13.99 31.92 -17.77
N MET A 47 -13.27 31.94 -16.65
CA MET A 47 -12.30 32.99 -16.28
C MET A 47 -11.04 32.93 -17.16
N HIS A 48 -10.69 31.75 -17.69
CA HIS A 48 -9.65 31.59 -18.70
C HIS A 48 -10.04 32.23 -20.04
N ALA A 49 -11.31 32.13 -20.44
CA ALA A 49 -11.84 32.86 -21.60
C ALA A 49 -11.83 34.40 -21.39
N LEU A 50 -11.68 34.86 -20.14
CA LEU A 50 -11.61 36.27 -19.74
C LEU A 50 -10.18 36.76 -19.42
N GLY A 51 -9.15 35.93 -19.65
CA GLY A 51 -7.74 36.32 -19.60
C GLY A 51 -7.23 36.76 -18.22
N GLY A 52 -6.73 35.81 -17.42
CA GLY A 52 -5.98 36.19 -16.21
C GLY A 52 -5.49 35.09 -15.27
N ILE A 53 -5.80 33.81 -15.49
CA ILE A 53 -5.34 32.72 -14.61
C ILE A 53 -4.92 31.53 -15.47
N ASP A 54 -3.74 30.98 -15.20
CA ASP A 54 -3.29 29.72 -15.79
C ASP A 54 -4.28 28.59 -15.43
N PRO A 55 -4.60 27.67 -16.35
CA PRO A 55 -5.48 26.55 -16.04
C PRO A 55 -4.89 25.73 -14.87
N PRO A 56 -5.74 25.25 -13.94
CA PRO A 56 -5.25 24.50 -12.80
C PRO A 56 -4.57 23.21 -13.27
N THR A 57 -3.46 22.84 -12.61
CA THR A 57 -2.78 21.56 -12.86
C THR A 57 -3.55 20.42 -12.21
N HIS A 58 -3.33 19.18 -12.68
CA HIS A 58 -3.90 17.99 -12.02
C HIS A 58 -3.55 17.93 -10.53
N GLN A 59 -2.31 18.29 -10.17
CA GLN A 59 -1.87 18.33 -8.78
C GLN A 59 -2.65 19.37 -7.97
N ALA A 60 -2.80 20.60 -8.46
CA ALA A 60 -3.51 21.65 -7.74
C ALA A 60 -4.97 21.26 -7.44
N VAL A 61 -5.64 20.58 -8.38
CA VAL A 61 -7.00 20.08 -8.17
C VAL A 61 -7.04 18.97 -7.11
N GLN A 62 -6.12 18.00 -7.15
CA GLN A 62 -6.03 16.95 -6.14
C GLN A 62 -5.75 17.50 -4.74
N GLU A 63 -4.85 18.48 -4.64
CA GLU A 63 -4.54 19.17 -3.38
C GLU A 63 -5.74 19.93 -2.84
N GLN A 64 -6.49 20.61 -3.72
CA GLN A 64 -7.68 21.33 -3.31
C GLN A 64 -8.77 20.38 -2.83
N LEU A 65 -9.05 19.32 -3.59
CA LEU A 65 -9.99 18.26 -3.19
C LEU A 65 -9.61 17.67 -1.83
N PHE A 66 -8.31 17.44 -1.61
CA PHE A 66 -7.80 16.97 -0.34
C PHE A 66 -8.00 17.99 0.80
N ARG A 67 -7.68 19.28 0.58
CA ARG A 67 -7.90 20.33 1.58
C ARG A 67 -9.38 20.45 1.98
N ASP A 68 -10.28 20.43 1.01
CA ASP A 68 -11.72 20.53 1.25
C ASP A 68 -12.25 19.33 2.07
N ALA A 69 -11.74 18.13 1.76
CA ALA A 69 -12.07 16.91 2.50
C ALA A 69 -11.56 16.94 3.95
N MET A 70 -10.42 17.60 4.23
CA MET A 70 -9.89 17.74 5.59
C MET A 70 -10.57 18.83 6.41
N GLN A 71 -11.13 19.86 5.77
CA GLN A 71 -11.88 20.93 6.45
C GLN A 71 -13.31 20.51 6.81
N SER A 72 -13.87 19.58 6.03
CA SER A 72 -15.14 18.96 6.39
C SER A 72 -14.94 18.13 7.66
N PRO A 73 -15.75 18.35 8.72
CA PRO A 73 -15.74 17.45 9.85
C PRO A 73 -15.90 16.04 9.30
N ARG A 74 -14.94 15.15 9.56
CA ARG A 74 -15.20 13.72 9.47
C ARG A 74 -16.31 13.50 10.48
N ASN A 75 -17.57 13.57 10.03
CA ASN A 75 -18.68 13.08 10.80
C ASN A 75 -18.29 11.66 11.13
N SER A 76 -17.88 11.45 12.37
CA SER A 76 -17.61 10.17 12.99
C SER A 76 -18.92 9.40 12.89
N ARG A 77 -19.14 8.77 11.74
CA ARG A 77 -20.25 7.87 11.46
C ARG A 77 -19.92 6.57 12.16
N GLY A 78 -20.08 6.60 13.46
CA GLY A 78 -19.84 5.51 14.37
C GLY A 78 -20.14 6.05 15.75
N ASN A 79 -21.22 5.54 16.33
CA ASN A 79 -21.80 5.95 17.61
C ASN A 79 -20.90 5.53 18.79
N LEU A 80 -19.62 5.91 18.76
CA LEU A 80 -18.61 5.67 19.77
C LEU A 80 -18.17 7.03 20.31
N THR A 81 -18.65 7.37 21.50
CA THR A 81 -18.26 8.55 22.28
C THR A 81 -16.83 8.39 22.81
N LEU A 82 -15.86 8.20 21.92
CA LEU A 82 -14.45 8.16 22.31
C LEU A 82 -14.01 9.57 22.67
N ALA A 83 -13.29 9.70 23.78
CA ALA A 83 -12.70 10.97 24.17
C ALA A 83 -11.58 11.36 23.20
N ASN A 84 -11.43 12.65 22.94
CA ASN A 84 -10.30 13.15 22.17
C ASN A 84 -8.99 12.83 22.93
N ALA A 85 -8.10 12.03 22.35
CA ALA A 85 -6.89 11.60 23.02
C ALA A 85 -5.84 12.72 23.18
N THR A 86 -6.04 13.87 22.53
CA THR A 86 -5.14 15.03 22.57
C THR A 86 -5.63 16.14 23.51
N SER A 87 -6.82 16.07 24.13
CA SER A 87 -7.40 17.15 24.96
C SER A 87 -7.09 17.05 26.46
N ALA A 88 -6.70 18.16 27.10
CA ALA A 88 -6.43 18.23 28.55
C ALA A 88 -7.73 18.30 29.36
N PRO A 89 -7.89 17.64 30.52
CA PRO A 89 -6.85 17.23 31.51
C PRO A 89 -6.86 15.75 31.95
N ASN A 90 -7.58 14.84 31.29
CA ASN A 90 -7.83 13.47 31.78
C ASN A 90 -6.77 12.42 31.38
N TYR A 91 -5.50 12.82 31.31
CA TYR A 91 -4.42 12.02 30.73
C TYR A 91 -4.00 10.80 31.54
N GLY A 92 -4.34 10.75 32.83
CA GLY A 92 -4.05 9.62 33.72
C GLY A 92 -5.29 8.81 34.12
N SER A 93 -6.50 9.25 33.76
CA SER A 93 -7.75 8.61 34.18
C SER A 93 -8.44 7.82 33.07
N LEU A 94 -8.16 8.13 31.79
CA LEU A 94 -8.76 7.45 30.65
C LEU A 94 -7.78 6.46 30.02
N SER A 95 -8.22 5.22 29.90
CA SER A 95 -7.54 4.18 29.15
C SER A 95 -7.43 4.60 27.68
N LYS A 96 -6.34 4.21 27.00
CA LYS A 96 -6.19 4.47 25.56
C LYS A 96 -7.38 3.92 24.75
N TYR A 97 -8.01 2.84 25.21
CA TYR A 97 -9.17 2.19 24.57
C TYR A 97 -10.47 3.01 24.70
N GLU A 98 -10.48 4.04 25.52
CA GLU A 98 -11.61 4.97 25.70
C GLU A 98 -11.40 6.26 24.91
N THR A 99 -10.33 6.34 24.11
CA THR A 99 -9.95 7.53 23.35
C THR A 99 -9.90 7.29 21.85
N ASP A 100 -9.96 8.36 21.07
CA ASP A 100 -9.93 8.33 19.60
C ASP A 100 -8.64 7.74 18.99
N ILE A 101 -7.63 7.43 19.81
CA ILE A 101 -6.40 6.78 19.33
C ILE A 101 -6.65 5.39 18.74
N VAL A 102 -7.67 4.67 19.23
CA VAL A 102 -8.07 3.35 18.73
C VAL A 102 -9.19 3.42 17.70
N ALA A 103 -9.71 4.63 17.41
CA ALA A 103 -10.68 4.80 16.35
C ALA A 103 -10.07 4.34 15.02
N MET A 104 -10.86 3.61 14.24
CA MET A 104 -10.49 3.11 12.93
C MET A 104 -11.33 3.81 11.87
N ASP A 105 -10.67 4.32 10.84
CA ASP A 105 -11.33 4.84 9.64
C ASP A 105 -12.00 3.69 8.88
N ASP A 106 -13.21 3.95 8.40
CA ASP A 106 -13.93 3.02 7.54
C ASP A 106 -13.19 2.81 6.20
N GLN A 107 -13.18 1.57 5.74
CA GLN A 107 -12.73 1.23 4.39
C GLN A 107 -13.93 1.13 3.46
N PHE A 108 -13.96 1.98 2.43
CA PHE A 108 -15.08 2.04 1.48
C PHE A 108 -14.83 1.18 0.25
N PHE A 109 -15.46 0.01 0.22
CA PHE A 109 -15.46 -0.89 -0.94
C PHE A 109 -16.47 -0.44 -1.99
N LEU A 110 -16.13 -0.69 -3.26
CA LEU A 110 -17.08 -0.51 -4.35
C LEU A 110 -18.03 -1.71 -4.37
N GLU A 111 -19.32 -1.44 -4.23
CA GLU A 111 -20.36 -2.47 -4.28
C GLU A 111 -20.45 -3.07 -5.70
N PRO A 112 -20.49 -4.41 -5.83
CA PRO A 112 -20.77 -5.06 -7.10
C PRO A 112 -22.16 -4.67 -7.61
N ARG A 113 -22.20 -3.87 -8.67
CA ARG A 113 -23.42 -3.49 -9.39
C ARG A 113 -23.36 -4.00 -10.82
N GLU A 114 -24.53 -4.25 -11.40
CA GLU A 114 -24.62 -4.47 -12.84
C GLU A 114 -24.27 -3.17 -13.56
N CYS A 115 -23.20 -3.20 -14.36
CA CYS A 115 -22.85 -2.09 -15.24
C CYS A 115 -23.83 -2.09 -16.41
N THR A 116 -24.74 -1.11 -16.42
CA THR A 116 -25.78 -0.98 -17.45
C THR A 116 -25.32 -0.17 -18.65
N GLY A 117 -24.27 0.65 -18.49
CA GLY A 117 -23.62 1.40 -19.56
C GLY A 117 -22.57 0.61 -20.34
N THR A 118 -21.66 1.34 -20.97
CA THR A 118 -20.60 0.73 -21.78
C THR A 118 -19.54 0.12 -20.86
N MET A 119 -19.27 -1.18 -21.06
CA MET A 119 -18.29 -1.88 -20.23
C MET A 119 -16.90 -1.23 -20.31
N PRO A 120 -16.27 -0.93 -19.16
CA PRO A 120 -14.91 -0.41 -19.13
C PRO A 120 -13.93 -1.40 -19.78
N THR A 121 -13.05 -0.88 -20.64
CA THR A 121 -12.04 -1.67 -21.36
C THR A 121 -10.69 -0.99 -21.32
N VAL A 122 -9.61 -1.75 -21.51
CA VAL A 122 -8.26 -1.19 -21.60
C VAL A 122 -8.13 -0.47 -22.95
N LEU A 123 -7.79 0.82 -22.95
CA LEU A 123 -7.57 1.59 -24.18
C LEU A 123 -6.19 1.33 -24.78
N SER A 124 -5.19 1.16 -23.91
CA SER A 124 -3.82 0.86 -24.29
C SER A 124 -3.16 0.00 -23.24
N LEU A 125 -2.39 -1.00 -23.67
CA LEU A 125 -1.55 -1.82 -22.81
C LEU A 125 -0.18 -1.18 -22.54
N SER A 126 0.06 0.01 -23.08
CA SER A 126 1.29 0.77 -22.81
C SER A 126 1.21 1.36 -21.41
N TRP A 127 2.20 1.06 -20.57
CA TRP A 127 2.26 1.63 -19.24
C TRP A 127 2.78 3.04 -19.32
N VAL A 128 2.02 3.96 -18.75
CA VAL A 128 2.29 5.39 -18.78
C VAL A 128 2.74 5.83 -17.39
N HIS A 129 3.76 6.68 -17.32
CA HIS A 129 4.17 7.28 -16.06
C HIS A 129 3.15 8.34 -15.64
N VAL A 130 2.75 8.36 -14.37
CA VAL A 130 1.71 9.29 -13.87
C VAL A 130 2.05 10.75 -14.09
N LEU A 131 3.33 11.11 -14.06
CA LEU A 131 3.80 12.46 -14.33
C LEU A 131 3.40 12.93 -15.74
N ASP A 132 3.46 12.06 -16.75
CA ASP A 132 3.07 12.39 -18.12
C ASP A 132 1.56 12.65 -18.21
N VAL A 133 0.78 11.88 -17.45
CA VAL A 133 -0.67 12.07 -17.35
C VAL A 133 -1.01 13.36 -16.60
N MET A 134 -0.27 13.69 -15.55
CA MET A 134 -0.46 14.93 -14.78
C MET A 134 -0.09 16.21 -15.54
N GLN A 135 0.74 16.09 -16.59
CA GLN A 135 1.12 17.19 -17.48
C GLN A 135 0.04 17.48 -18.54
N LEU A 136 -0.94 16.58 -18.73
CA LEU A 136 -2.06 16.85 -19.62
C LEU A 136 -2.92 18.00 -19.07
N PRO A 137 -3.59 18.78 -19.94
CA PRO A 137 -4.60 19.72 -19.50
C PRO A 137 -5.70 19.03 -18.68
N VAL A 138 -6.12 19.65 -17.57
CA VAL A 138 -7.26 19.15 -16.79
C VAL A 138 -8.50 19.09 -17.69
N GLY A 139 -9.19 17.95 -17.66
CA GLY A 139 -10.33 17.67 -18.52
C GLY A 139 -10.02 16.80 -19.73
N THR A 140 -8.75 16.65 -20.15
CA THR A 140 -8.37 15.79 -21.29
C THR A 140 -8.81 14.34 -21.10
N LEU A 141 -8.67 13.78 -19.90
CA LEU A 141 -9.13 12.41 -19.64
C LEU A 141 -10.64 12.28 -19.82
N ARG A 142 -11.40 13.28 -19.35
CA ARG A 142 -12.87 13.32 -19.47
C ARG A 142 -13.33 13.48 -20.92
N SER A 143 -12.73 14.40 -21.68
CA SER A 143 -13.07 14.59 -23.10
C SER A 143 -12.83 13.34 -23.94
N ASN A 144 -11.82 12.56 -23.57
CA ASN A 144 -11.46 11.32 -24.25
C ASN A 144 -12.21 10.10 -23.71
N GLN A 145 -13.19 10.29 -22.81
CA GLN A 145 -13.91 9.20 -22.12
C GLN A 145 -12.93 8.16 -21.55
N SER A 146 -11.88 8.66 -20.92
CA SER A 146 -10.78 7.85 -20.40
C SER A 146 -10.57 8.11 -18.92
N ILE A 147 -9.98 7.12 -18.25
CA ILE A 147 -9.53 7.20 -16.86
C ILE A 147 -8.14 6.55 -16.77
N PHE A 148 -7.25 7.15 -15.98
CA PHE A 148 -5.93 6.61 -15.71
C PHE A 148 -5.92 5.92 -14.35
N VAL A 149 -5.59 4.62 -14.35
CA VAL A 149 -5.65 3.77 -13.16
C VAL A 149 -4.29 3.15 -12.87
N MET A 150 -3.87 3.25 -11.61
CA MET A 150 -2.62 2.69 -11.09
C MET A 150 -2.89 1.72 -9.95
N ARG A 151 -1.88 0.95 -9.56
CA ARG A 151 -1.90 0.22 -8.28
C ARG A 151 -1.59 1.17 -7.12
N ASN A 152 -2.01 0.78 -5.91
CA ASN A 152 -1.63 1.46 -4.67
C ASN A 152 -0.12 1.75 -4.60
N GLY A 153 0.24 3.03 -4.46
CA GLY A 153 1.62 3.50 -4.41
C GLY A 153 2.46 3.29 -5.68
N ALA A 154 1.90 2.91 -6.82
CA ALA A 154 2.64 2.83 -8.08
C ALA A 154 2.76 4.21 -8.76
N ASN A 155 3.79 4.39 -9.59
CA ASN A 155 3.98 5.60 -10.40
C ASN A 155 3.61 5.39 -11.89
N HIS A 156 3.26 4.16 -12.27
CA HIS A 156 2.85 3.81 -13.62
C HIS A 156 1.49 3.12 -13.58
N GLY A 157 0.72 3.30 -14.64
CA GLY A 157 -0.62 2.76 -14.78
C GLY A 157 -1.03 2.63 -16.24
N LEU A 158 -2.32 2.40 -16.44
CA LEU A 158 -2.93 2.17 -17.75
C LEU A 158 -4.13 3.11 -17.94
N HIS A 159 -4.45 3.38 -19.21
CA HIS A 159 -5.67 4.08 -19.59
C HIS A 159 -6.80 3.10 -19.88
N PHE A 160 -7.97 3.41 -19.35
CA PHE A 160 -9.19 2.64 -19.55
C PHE A 160 -10.27 3.53 -20.13
N PHE A 161 -11.14 2.95 -20.95
CA PHE A 161 -12.35 3.58 -21.39
C PHE A 161 -13.31 3.64 -20.21
N TRP A 162 -13.84 4.83 -19.95
CA TRP A 162 -14.92 5.05 -19.00
C TRP A 162 -15.64 6.35 -19.38
N ASP A 163 -16.92 6.21 -19.70
CA ASP A 163 -17.78 7.30 -20.14
C ASP A 163 -18.29 8.19 -19.00
N GLY A 164 -18.06 7.80 -17.74
CA GLY A 164 -18.52 8.52 -16.55
C GLY A 164 -19.66 7.83 -15.81
N ASP A 165 -20.11 6.65 -16.26
CA ASP A 165 -21.18 5.90 -15.60
C ASP A 165 -20.75 5.39 -14.21
N GLY A 166 -21.49 5.82 -13.18
CA GLY A 166 -21.27 5.45 -11.79
C GLY A 166 -21.61 3.99 -11.47
N ASP A 167 -22.57 3.39 -12.16
CA ASP A 167 -22.94 1.99 -11.94
C ASP A 167 -21.86 1.03 -12.46
N CYS A 168 -21.00 1.52 -13.35
CA CYS A 168 -19.86 0.78 -13.90
C CYS A 168 -18.57 0.91 -13.07
N LEU A 169 -18.55 1.63 -11.94
CA LEU A 169 -17.31 1.85 -11.17
C LEU A 169 -16.69 0.56 -10.61
N HIS A 170 -17.49 -0.36 -10.08
CA HIS A 170 -16.98 -1.65 -9.62
C HIS A 170 -16.39 -2.46 -10.78
N ALA A 171 -17.09 -2.51 -11.92
CA ALA A 171 -16.61 -3.18 -13.13
C ALA A 171 -15.31 -2.55 -13.64
N LEU A 172 -15.20 -1.22 -13.64
CA LEU A 172 -14.00 -0.47 -13.98
C LEU A 172 -12.82 -0.84 -13.08
N ALA A 173 -13.01 -0.78 -11.75
CA ALA A 173 -11.96 -1.09 -10.80
C ALA A 173 -11.49 -2.54 -10.93
N ARG A 174 -12.40 -3.49 -11.15
CA ARG A 174 -12.08 -4.91 -11.38
C ARG A 174 -11.32 -5.13 -12.69
N THR A 175 -11.82 -4.58 -13.80
CA THR A 175 -11.13 -4.65 -15.11
C THR A 175 -9.74 -4.04 -15.02
N ALA A 176 -9.60 -2.89 -14.37
CA ALA A 176 -8.32 -2.24 -14.18
C ALA A 176 -7.38 -3.05 -13.29
N GLY A 177 -7.87 -3.58 -12.17
CA GLY A 177 -7.09 -4.45 -11.30
C GLY A 177 -6.51 -5.66 -12.04
N LEU A 178 -7.32 -6.36 -12.84
CA LEU A 178 -6.87 -7.49 -13.65
C LEU A 178 -5.80 -7.09 -14.67
N ALA A 179 -6.01 -5.99 -15.39
CA ALA A 179 -5.07 -5.47 -16.38
C ALA A 179 -3.75 -5.01 -15.74
N LEU A 180 -3.78 -4.51 -14.50
CA LEU A 180 -2.62 -4.12 -13.70
C LEU A 180 -1.92 -5.32 -13.03
N GLY A 181 -2.36 -6.55 -13.31
CA GLY A 181 -1.76 -7.78 -12.83
C GLY A 181 -2.18 -8.19 -11.41
N ILE A 182 -3.29 -7.65 -10.89
CA ILE A 182 -3.86 -8.11 -9.63
C ILE A 182 -4.57 -9.46 -9.87
N PRO A 183 -4.28 -10.51 -9.09
CA PRO A 183 -4.97 -11.78 -9.22
C PRO A 183 -6.48 -11.65 -8.98
N ALA A 184 -7.29 -12.30 -9.81
CA ALA A 184 -8.76 -12.27 -9.72
C ALA A 184 -9.27 -12.58 -8.30
N LEU A 185 -8.73 -13.62 -7.65
CA LEU A 185 -9.10 -14.01 -6.29
C LEU A 185 -8.91 -12.89 -5.25
N ARG A 186 -7.94 -12.01 -5.44
CA ARG A 186 -7.74 -10.86 -4.55
C ARG A 186 -8.75 -9.75 -4.79
N LEU A 187 -9.22 -9.59 -6.02
CA LEU A 187 -10.27 -8.63 -6.37
C LEU A 187 -11.64 -9.09 -5.88
N ASP A 188 -11.87 -10.40 -5.83
CA ASP A 188 -13.13 -10.99 -5.36
C ASP A 188 -13.34 -10.77 -3.84
N ASN A 189 -12.27 -10.52 -3.06
CA ASN A 189 -12.37 -10.13 -1.65
C ASN A 189 -12.81 -8.67 -1.43
N GLY A 190 -12.76 -7.85 -2.48
CA GLY A 190 -13.14 -6.43 -2.43
C GLY A 190 -12.12 -5.53 -3.11
N VAL A 191 -12.64 -4.55 -3.86
CA VAL A 191 -11.86 -3.54 -4.57
C VAL A 191 -12.28 -2.13 -4.16
N ARG A 192 -11.30 -1.23 -4.07
CA ARG A 192 -11.47 0.17 -3.70
C ARG A 192 -10.76 1.06 -4.71
N LEU A 193 -11.30 2.27 -4.90
CA LEU A 193 -10.62 3.34 -5.63
C LEU A 193 -10.24 4.46 -4.65
N SER A 194 -9.06 5.04 -4.87
CA SER A 194 -8.62 6.20 -4.11
C SER A 194 -7.94 7.25 -4.97
N SER A 195 -8.04 8.50 -4.54
CA SER A 195 -7.31 9.63 -5.13
C SER A 195 -5.81 9.53 -4.87
N GLN A 196 -5.02 10.45 -5.44
CA GLN A 196 -3.57 10.53 -5.16
C GLN A 196 -3.24 10.93 -3.71
N TYR A 197 -4.25 11.35 -2.92
CA TYR A 197 -4.13 11.77 -1.52
C TYR A 197 -4.87 10.83 -0.57
N SER A 198 -5.17 9.59 -0.99
CA SER A 198 -5.87 8.57 -0.19
C SER A 198 -7.35 8.87 0.10
N LEU A 199 -8.01 9.75 -0.67
CA LEU A 199 -9.45 9.94 -0.50
C LEU A 199 -10.21 8.78 -1.15
N PRO A 200 -11.20 8.17 -0.46
CA PRO A 200 -12.02 7.13 -1.06
C PRO A 200 -12.87 7.71 -2.20
N LEU A 201 -12.96 6.99 -3.32
CA LEU A 201 -13.74 7.37 -4.49
C LEU A 201 -14.85 6.33 -4.67
N THR A 202 -16.07 6.63 -4.21
CA THR A 202 -17.18 5.66 -4.16
C THR A 202 -18.26 5.95 -5.19
N THR A 203 -18.24 7.16 -5.78
CA THR A 203 -19.20 7.61 -6.79
C THR A 203 -18.49 8.15 -8.03
N ALA A 204 -19.21 8.22 -9.16
CA ALA A 204 -18.67 8.81 -10.38
C ALA A 204 -18.24 10.27 -10.15
N SER A 205 -19.00 11.02 -9.34
CA SER A 205 -18.66 12.38 -8.97
C SER A 205 -17.32 12.48 -8.25
N ASP A 206 -16.99 11.52 -7.38
CA ASP A 206 -15.71 11.51 -6.68
C ASP A 206 -14.56 11.31 -7.67
N VAL A 207 -14.72 10.37 -8.62
CA VAL A 207 -13.73 10.08 -9.66
C VAL A 207 -13.52 11.28 -10.59
N GLU A 208 -14.60 11.97 -10.95
CA GLU A 208 -14.53 13.21 -11.74
C GLU A 208 -13.84 14.33 -10.96
N ALA A 209 -14.17 14.53 -9.69
CA ALA A 209 -13.51 15.51 -8.82
C ALA A 209 -12.01 15.19 -8.63
N ALA A 210 -11.67 13.91 -8.65
CA ALA A 210 -10.29 13.42 -8.66
C ALA A 210 -9.64 13.45 -10.06
N ASN A 211 -10.19 14.20 -11.02
CA ASN A 211 -9.65 14.34 -12.38
C ASN A 211 -9.34 13.01 -13.07
N ARG A 212 -10.05 11.93 -12.73
CA ARG A 212 -9.89 10.60 -13.34
C ARG A 212 -8.45 10.03 -13.27
N ILE A 213 -7.66 10.42 -12.26
CA ILE A 213 -6.36 9.81 -11.93
C ILE A 213 -6.52 9.09 -10.59
N VAL A 214 -6.56 7.75 -10.62
CA VAL A 214 -6.97 6.96 -9.45
C VAL A 214 -6.05 5.77 -9.18
N HIS A 215 -6.05 5.30 -7.94
CA HIS A 215 -5.38 4.09 -7.51
C HIS A 215 -6.40 3.00 -7.16
N VAL A 216 -6.12 1.76 -7.57
CA VAL A 216 -6.81 0.56 -7.10
C VAL A 216 -6.14 0.06 -5.83
N LEU A 217 -6.96 -0.17 -4.80
CA LEU A 217 -6.60 -0.79 -3.53
C LEU A 217 -7.46 -2.04 -3.31
N LEU A 218 -6.91 -3.01 -2.58
CA LEU A 218 -7.57 -4.28 -2.28
C LEU A 218 -7.98 -4.37 -0.82
N ASP A 219 -8.57 -5.51 -0.46
CA ASP A 219 -8.73 -5.94 0.91
C ASP A 219 -7.43 -5.84 1.71
N PHE A 220 -7.51 -5.29 2.93
CA PHE A 220 -6.38 -5.13 3.86
C PHE A 220 -5.20 -4.26 3.39
N ASP A 221 -5.24 -3.71 2.17
CA ASP A 221 -4.22 -2.77 1.72
C ASP A 221 -4.27 -1.48 2.57
N LEU A 222 -3.14 -1.11 3.15
CA LEU A 222 -2.93 0.23 3.69
C LEU A 222 -2.53 1.16 2.55
N TRP A 223 -2.94 2.42 2.60
CA TRP A 223 -2.51 3.41 1.62
C TRP A 223 -0.99 3.51 1.58
N VAL A 224 -0.43 3.62 0.36
CA VAL A 224 0.97 3.92 0.18
C VAL A 224 1.09 5.11 -0.76
N TRP A 225 1.73 6.18 -0.30
CA TRP A 225 2.03 7.34 -1.15
C TRP A 225 2.83 6.92 -2.39
N PRO A 226 2.37 7.26 -3.60
CA PRO A 226 3.22 7.13 -4.78
C PRO A 226 4.45 8.04 -4.64
N GLY A 227 5.58 7.63 -5.22
CA GLY A 227 6.78 8.47 -5.20
C GLY A 227 6.77 9.52 -6.31
N ILE A 228 6.03 9.26 -7.39
CA ILE A 228 5.99 10.01 -8.67
C ILE A 228 7.39 10.19 -9.27
N ALA A 229 8.18 11.14 -8.79
CA ALA A 229 9.56 11.36 -9.18
C ALA A 229 10.39 11.86 -7.99
N VAL A 230 11.71 11.72 -8.03
CA VAL A 230 12.59 12.37 -7.04
C VAL A 230 12.37 13.89 -7.10
N ASN A 231 12.32 14.53 -5.94
CA ASN A 231 11.96 15.93 -5.72
C ASN A 231 10.49 16.29 -6.00
N PHE A 232 9.62 15.31 -6.29
CA PHE A 232 8.18 15.58 -6.32
C PHE A 232 7.67 15.93 -4.91
N THR A 233 6.78 16.91 -4.81
CA THR A 233 6.27 17.42 -3.53
C THR A 233 4.76 17.28 -3.44
N TYR A 234 4.24 16.79 -2.31
CA TYR A 234 2.83 16.86 -1.94
C TYR A 234 2.62 17.91 -0.84
N THR A 235 1.63 18.78 -1.02
CA THR A 235 1.16 19.65 0.06
C THR A 235 0.08 18.94 0.89
N LEU A 236 0.32 18.78 2.19
CA LEU A 236 -0.61 18.13 3.12
C LEU A 236 -1.38 19.18 3.94
N HIS A 237 -2.14 18.72 4.94
CA HIS A 237 -2.77 19.59 5.93
C HIS A 237 -1.71 20.25 6.83
N ASP A 238 -2.08 21.30 7.56
CA ASP A 238 -1.22 22.05 8.48
C ASP A 238 0.09 22.58 7.86
N ASN A 239 0.09 22.83 6.54
CA ASN A 239 1.24 23.30 5.77
C ASN A 239 2.48 22.36 5.84
N MET A 240 2.26 21.06 6.08
CA MET A 240 3.31 20.05 5.92
C MET A 240 3.55 19.77 4.44
N THR A 241 4.82 19.55 4.07
CA THR A 241 5.19 19.13 2.69
C THR A 241 5.91 17.80 2.73
N LEU A 242 5.46 16.87 1.90
CA LEU A 242 6.09 15.57 1.68
C LEU A 242 6.91 15.63 0.39
N THR A 243 8.23 15.47 0.44
CA THR A 243 9.10 15.51 -0.76
C THR A 243 9.77 14.16 -1.00
N THR A 244 9.60 13.60 -2.19
CA THR A 244 10.23 12.32 -2.58
C THR A 244 11.75 12.46 -2.65
N GLN A 245 12.46 11.70 -1.82
CA GLN A 245 13.93 11.64 -1.79
C GLN A 245 14.47 10.43 -2.57
N SER A 246 13.73 9.32 -2.57
CA SER A 246 14.09 8.11 -3.31
C SER A 246 12.85 7.30 -3.69
N LEU A 247 12.95 6.54 -4.78
CA LEU A 247 11.90 5.63 -5.26
C LEU A 247 12.17 4.16 -4.86
N SER A 248 13.42 3.79 -4.55
CA SER A 248 13.79 2.44 -4.13
C SER A 248 15.00 2.45 -3.17
N PRO A 249 14.79 2.30 -1.84
CA PRO A 249 13.49 2.28 -1.16
C PRO A 249 12.74 3.60 -1.34
N ARG A 250 11.41 3.57 -1.15
CA ARG A 250 10.63 4.80 -1.15
C ARG A 250 10.93 5.60 0.11
N VAL A 251 11.46 6.81 -0.08
CA VAL A 251 11.83 7.69 1.02
C VAL A 251 11.26 9.07 0.74
N PHE A 252 10.63 9.65 1.75
CA PHE A 252 10.17 11.03 1.72
C PHE A 252 10.79 11.83 2.87
N SER A 253 11.08 13.10 2.62
CA SER A 253 11.27 14.07 3.68
C SER A 253 9.94 14.75 4.00
N VAL A 254 9.71 15.05 5.27
CA VAL A 254 8.52 15.79 5.72
C VAL A 254 8.98 17.08 6.36
N THR A 255 8.61 18.22 5.77
CA THR A 255 8.85 19.53 6.39
C THR A 255 7.66 19.94 7.26
N ASN A 256 7.94 20.76 8.27
CA ASN A 256 6.93 21.26 9.24
C ASN A 256 6.23 20.17 10.07
N PHE A 257 6.81 18.97 10.20
CA PHE A 257 6.21 17.90 11.01
C PHE A 257 6.29 18.15 12.52
N ILE A 258 7.43 18.67 12.99
CA ILE A 258 7.68 19.05 14.40
C ILE A 258 8.25 20.46 14.40
N ASN A 259 7.70 21.33 15.25
CA ASN A 259 8.26 22.67 15.46
C ASN A 259 9.29 22.70 16.61
N GLN A 260 10.01 23.80 16.76
CA GLN A 260 11.09 23.91 17.76
C GLN A 260 10.60 23.83 19.21
N GLY A 261 9.39 24.33 19.50
CA GLY A 261 8.77 24.24 20.83
C GLY A 261 8.44 22.80 21.20
N GLU A 262 7.79 22.08 20.29
CA GLU A 262 7.50 20.65 20.42
C GLU A 262 8.78 19.83 20.59
N ALA A 263 9.82 20.10 19.80
CA ALA A 263 11.12 19.45 19.94
C ALA A 263 11.73 19.68 21.34
N GLY A 264 11.62 20.90 21.87
CA GLY A 264 12.04 21.24 23.23
C GLY A 264 11.29 20.44 24.29
N GLU A 265 9.97 20.32 24.17
CA GLU A 265 9.12 19.56 25.10
C GLU A 265 9.38 18.05 25.03
N ILE A 266 9.54 17.48 23.83
CA ILE A 266 9.94 16.07 23.66
C ILE A 266 11.25 15.80 24.39
N ILE A 267 12.24 16.68 24.23
CA ILE A 267 13.54 16.55 24.90
C ILE A 267 13.37 16.71 26.41
N ALA A 268 12.60 17.68 26.89
CA ALA A 268 12.40 17.91 28.32
C ALA A 268 11.74 16.72 29.03
N HIS A 269 10.71 16.13 28.42
CA HIS A 269 10.03 14.94 28.93
C HIS A 269 10.91 13.69 28.84
N GLY A 270 11.54 13.46 27.69
CA GLY A 270 12.31 12.24 27.46
C GLY A 270 13.67 12.21 28.15
N ARG A 271 14.32 13.36 28.38
CA ARG A 271 15.70 13.42 28.92
C ARG A 271 15.85 12.72 30.27
N LYS A 272 14.85 12.86 31.16
CA LYS A 272 14.84 12.24 32.48
C LYS A 272 14.68 10.71 32.43
N LEU A 273 14.21 10.19 31.28
CA LEU A 273 13.90 8.79 31.06
C LEU A 273 14.97 8.06 30.23
N LEU A 274 15.96 8.79 29.70
CA LEU A 274 17.01 8.22 28.85
C LEU A 274 17.80 7.15 29.60
N ARG A 275 17.85 5.95 29.01
CA ARG A 275 18.69 4.84 29.44
C ARG A 275 19.50 4.33 28.25
N ARG A 276 20.58 3.59 28.51
CA ARG A 276 21.37 2.99 27.43
C ARG A 276 20.49 2.01 26.63
N SER A 277 20.55 2.08 25.31
CA SER A 277 19.65 1.28 24.46
C SER A 277 19.91 -0.23 24.63
N PRO A 278 18.90 -1.07 24.93
CA PRO A 278 19.06 -2.51 25.08
C PRO A 278 19.23 -3.22 23.73
N THR A 279 19.70 -4.47 23.75
CA THR A 279 19.81 -5.38 22.58
C THR A 279 18.52 -6.17 22.37
N GLY A 280 17.95 -6.13 21.16
CA GLY A 280 16.82 -7.00 20.77
C GLY A 280 15.59 -6.88 21.67
N GLU A 281 14.58 -7.74 21.47
CA GLU A 281 13.43 -7.87 22.38
C GLU A 281 13.81 -8.49 23.74
N SER A 282 15.10 -8.67 24.02
CA SER A 282 15.61 -9.26 25.25
C SER A 282 15.56 -8.23 26.38
N VAL A 283 14.74 -8.52 27.36
CA VAL A 283 14.63 -7.82 28.65
C VAL A 283 15.95 -7.83 29.44
N ASP A 284 16.92 -8.67 29.03
CA ASP A 284 18.24 -8.81 29.64
C ASP A 284 19.27 -7.83 29.06
N GLY A 285 19.16 -6.57 29.50
CA GLY A 285 20.22 -5.64 29.97
C GLY A 285 21.61 -5.58 29.33
N THR A 286 21.90 -6.26 28.23
CA THR A 286 23.21 -6.28 27.60
C THR A 286 23.37 -5.03 26.73
N VAL A 287 24.50 -4.36 26.91
CA VAL A 287 24.83 -3.12 26.21
C VAL A 287 25.10 -3.42 24.75
N SER A 288 24.40 -2.75 23.83
CA SER A 288 24.59 -2.94 22.39
C SER A 288 25.88 -2.27 21.87
N ASN A 289 26.71 -3.05 21.18
CA ASN A 289 27.84 -2.56 20.36
C ASN A 289 27.40 -2.15 18.94
N ILE A 290 26.13 -2.36 18.59
CA ILE A 290 25.53 -2.05 17.29
C ILE A 290 24.77 -0.72 17.36
N ARG A 291 24.11 -0.46 18.49
CA ARG A 291 23.39 0.77 18.84
C ARG A 291 23.96 1.34 20.13
N THR A 292 24.83 2.33 20.03
CA THR A 292 25.55 2.86 21.20
C THR A 292 24.85 4.06 21.83
N SER A 293 23.65 4.42 21.37
CA SER A 293 22.86 5.57 21.82
C SER A 293 22.13 5.34 23.14
N SER A 294 21.66 6.44 23.74
CA SER A 294 20.67 6.42 24.81
C SER A 294 19.26 6.59 24.24
N THR A 295 18.27 5.88 24.78
CA THR A 295 16.88 5.96 24.31
C THR A 295 15.88 6.00 25.45
N ALA A 296 14.72 6.59 25.19
CA ALA A 296 13.55 6.56 26.05
C ALA A 296 12.29 6.52 25.17
N PHE A 297 11.33 5.68 25.54
CA PHE A 297 9.96 5.86 25.05
C PHE A 297 9.28 6.89 25.95
N LEU A 298 8.65 7.89 25.35
CA LEU A 298 7.89 8.87 26.12
C LEU A 298 6.62 8.19 26.70
N PRO A 299 6.17 8.61 27.90
CA PRO A 299 4.93 8.11 28.48
C PRO A 299 3.75 8.43 27.57
N ASP A 300 2.75 7.57 27.60
CA ASP A 300 1.51 7.75 26.85
C ASP A 300 0.68 8.90 27.46
N THR A 301 0.79 10.08 26.86
CA THR A 301 0.19 11.36 27.28
C THR A 301 -0.46 12.01 26.07
N ALA A 302 -1.39 12.96 26.20
CA ALA A 302 -1.89 13.66 25.01
C ALA A 302 -0.81 14.31 24.18
N PHE A 303 0.20 14.88 24.86
CA PHE A 303 1.34 15.44 24.17
C PHE A 303 2.02 14.39 23.28
N SER A 304 2.25 13.16 23.76
CA SER A 304 2.83 12.11 22.90
C SER A 304 1.84 11.60 21.84
N ARG A 305 0.55 11.50 22.19
CA ARG A 305 -0.51 10.99 21.31
C ARG A 305 -0.81 11.90 20.13
N GLN A 306 -0.58 13.21 20.26
CA GLN A 306 -0.69 14.14 19.12
C GLN A 306 0.26 13.75 17.98
N PHE A 307 1.45 13.21 18.30
CA PHE A 307 2.41 12.76 17.29
C PHE A 307 2.02 11.43 16.68
N GLN A 308 1.30 10.56 17.41
CA GLN A 308 0.71 9.35 16.82
C GLN A 308 -0.34 9.74 15.79
N HIS A 309 -1.30 10.61 16.16
CA HIS A 309 -2.30 11.16 15.24
C HIS A 309 -1.65 11.84 14.02
N ARG A 310 -0.65 12.69 14.23
CA ARG A 310 0.06 13.38 13.14
C ARG A 310 0.82 12.40 12.24
N ALA A 311 1.54 11.44 12.82
CA ALA A 311 2.29 10.44 12.06
C ALA A 311 1.37 9.56 11.20
N THR A 312 0.27 9.08 11.76
CA THR A 312 -0.70 8.26 11.02
C THR A 312 -1.49 9.09 10.01
N GLY A 313 -1.77 10.36 10.30
CA GLY A 313 -2.37 11.31 9.37
C GLY A 313 -1.47 11.58 8.15
N VAL A 314 -0.15 11.72 8.35
CA VAL A 314 0.83 11.83 7.26
C VAL A 314 0.94 10.51 6.49
N ALA A 315 1.01 9.37 7.18
CA ALA A 315 1.12 8.06 6.55
C ALA A 315 -0.20 7.53 5.94
N ARG A 316 -1.32 8.20 6.20
CA ARG A 316 -2.70 7.77 5.85
C ARG A 316 -3.05 6.38 6.38
N LEU A 317 -2.63 6.12 7.62
CA LEU A 317 -3.01 4.91 8.33
C LEU A 317 -4.41 5.10 8.93
N PRO A 318 -5.23 4.06 8.96
CA PRO A 318 -6.65 4.16 9.34
C PRO A 318 -6.86 4.44 10.83
N SER A 319 -5.82 4.32 11.66
CA SER A 319 -5.92 4.58 13.10
C SER A 319 -4.59 5.05 13.65
N ALA A 320 -4.62 6.00 14.60
CA ALA A 320 -3.44 6.46 15.33
C ALA A 320 -2.75 5.33 16.11
N SER A 321 -3.49 4.26 16.45
CA SER A 321 -2.98 3.06 17.11
C SER A 321 -1.94 2.27 16.30
N TYR A 322 -1.80 2.53 14.99
CA TYR A 322 -0.77 1.91 14.16
C TYR A 322 0.63 2.49 14.44
N ALA A 323 0.71 3.70 14.99
CA ALA A 323 1.97 4.29 15.40
C ALA A 323 2.35 3.81 16.81
N GLU A 324 3.56 3.28 16.96
CA GLU A 324 4.14 3.02 18.27
C GLU A 324 4.34 4.33 19.07
N ARG A 325 4.66 4.20 20.36
CA ARG A 325 4.95 5.35 21.21
C ARG A 325 6.16 6.11 20.70
N LEU A 326 6.13 7.43 20.88
CA LEU A 326 7.25 8.31 20.51
C LEU A 326 8.55 7.90 21.23
N GLN A 327 9.55 7.52 20.45
CA GLN A 327 10.88 7.15 20.94
C GLN A 327 11.85 8.32 20.79
N LEU A 328 12.37 8.83 21.91
CA LEU A 328 13.51 9.74 21.91
C LEU A 328 14.81 8.92 21.84
N VAL A 329 15.70 9.31 20.94
CA VAL A 329 17.05 8.74 20.81
C VAL A 329 18.07 9.87 20.85
N ARG A 330 19.10 9.70 21.68
CA ARG A 330 20.19 10.67 21.85
C ARG A 330 21.52 10.01 21.51
N TYR A 331 22.24 10.64 20.58
CA TYR A 331 23.63 10.32 20.22
C TYR A 331 24.56 11.40 20.76
N ARG A 332 25.59 11.01 21.53
CA ARG A 332 26.75 11.84 21.86
C ARG A 332 27.79 11.79 20.73
N PRO A 333 28.77 12.70 20.71
CA PRO A 333 29.92 12.56 19.81
C PRO A 333 30.52 11.15 19.89
N GLY A 334 30.67 10.49 18.74
CA GLY A 334 31.19 9.13 18.62
C GLY A 334 30.16 8.00 18.82
N GLU A 335 28.93 8.29 19.26
CA GLU A 335 27.86 7.29 19.30
C GLU A 335 27.21 7.12 17.92
N PHE A 336 26.83 5.90 17.57
CA PHE A 336 26.25 5.56 16.27
C PHE A 336 25.17 4.49 16.39
N TYR A 337 24.44 4.31 15.30
CA TYR A 337 23.63 3.13 15.07
C TYR A 337 24.02 2.56 13.71
N ARG A 338 24.50 1.32 13.69
CA ARG A 338 24.82 0.64 12.44
C ARG A 338 23.57 0.44 11.60
N GLN A 339 23.77 0.29 10.29
CA GLN A 339 22.72 -0.04 9.34
C GLN A 339 21.94 -1.28 9.80
N HIS A 340 20.61 -1.19 9.75
CA HIS A 340 19.68 -2.25 10.12
C HIS A 340 18.35 -2.05 9.36
N LEU A 341 17.46 -3.03 9.47
CA LEU A 341 16.06 -2.91 9.05
C LEU A 341 15.20 -2.66 10.28
N ASP A 342 14.23 -1.76 10.15
CA ASP A 342 13.23 -1.50 11.20
C ASP A 342 12.17 -2.62 11.27
N THR A 343 12.02 -3.40 10.20
CA THR A 343 11.14 -4.57 10.22
C THR A 343 11.79 -5.72 10.99
N MET A 344 11.05 -6.29 11.93
CA MET A 344 11.54 -7.40 12.74
C MET A 344 11.59 -8.69 11.93
N ALA A 345 12.77 -9.28 11.76
CA ALA A 345 12.91 -10.65 11.26
C ALA A 345 12.50 -11.70 12.32
N SER A 346 12.46 -11.31 13.61
CA SER A 346 12.17 -12.20 14.75
C SER A 346 10.68 -12.43 15.00
N LYS A 347 9.80 -11.53 14.52
CA LYS A 347 8.35 -11.75 14.57
C LYS A 347 7.97 -12.60 13.36
N ASN A 348 8.08 -13.91 13.52
CA ASN A 348 7.52 -14.90 12.59
C ASN A 348 5.98 -14.81 12.57
N ILE A 349 5.44 -13.70 12.07
CA ILE A 349 4.00 -13.59 11.79
C ILE A 349 3.64 -14.56 10.66
N GLU A 350 4.57 -14.76 9.71
CA GLU A 350 4.62 -15.91 8.80
C GLU A 350 6.05 -16.46 8.72
N ALA A 351 6.21 -17.78 8.57
CA ALA A 351 7.53 -18.35 8.28
C ALA A 351 8.03 -17.80 6.92
N PRO A 352 9.29 -17.36 6.80
CA PRO A 352 9.82 -16.89 5.53
C PRO A 352 9.66 -17.99 4.47
N PRO A 353 9.19 -17.66 3.26
CA PRO A 353 8.93 -18.66 2.25
C PRO A 353 10.24 -19.37 1.85
N VAL A 354 10.32 -20.67 2.11
CA VAL A 354 11.44 -21.50 1.69
C VAL A 354 11.15 -22.01 0.28
N TYR A 355 11.75 -21.34 -0.71
CA TYR A 355 11.60 -21.74 -2.11
C TYR A 355 12.47 -22.93 -2.46
N GLN A 356 11.93 -23.85 -3.25
CA GLN A 356 12.66 -25.03 -3.75
C GLN A 356 12.95 -24.90 -5.24
N TYR A 357 13.87 -25.73 -5.75
CA TYR A 357 14.15 -25.81 -7.19
C TYR A 357 12.90 -26.10 -8.03
N ALA A 358 11.94 -26.86 -7.48
CA ALA A 358 10.65 -27.13 -8.14
C ALA A 358 9.84 -25.85 -8.37
N ASP A 359 9.94 -24.87 -7.46
CA ASP A 359 9.23 -23.60 -7.57
C ASP A 359 9.83 -22.73 -8.68
N PHE A 360 11.16 -22.72 -8.82
CA PHE A 360 11.84 -22.12 -9.98
C PHE A 360 11.40 -22.77 -11.30
N VAL A 361 11.24 -24.10 -11.35
CA VAL A 361 10.76 -24.81 -12.55
C VAL A 361 9.34 -24.40 -12.90
N LYS A 362 8.43 -24.36 -11.92
CA LYS A 362 7.04 -23.91 -12.11
C LYS A 362 7.00 -22.48 -12.63
N TRP A 363 7.74 -21.57 -12.01
CA TRP A 363 7.82 -20.17 -12.45
C TRP A 363 8.34 -20.05 -13.88
N ALA A 364 9.45 -20.71 -14.23
CA ALA A 364 10.02 -20.61 -15.56
C ALA A 364 9.04 -21.10 -16.65
N ALA A 365 8.23 -22.12 -16.34
CA ALA A 365 7.18 -22.60 -17.25
C ALA A 365 6.05 -21.58 -17.43
N VAL A 366 5.63 -20.91 -16.35
CA VAL A 366 4.62 -19.83 -16.41
C VAL A 366 5.18 -18.63 -17.18
N ALA A 367 6.41 -18.21 -16.86
CA ALA A 367 7.08 -17.10 -17.53
C ALA A 367 7.22 -17.36 -19.03
N ALA A 368 7.62 -18.57 -19.44
CA ALA A 368 7.71 -18.95 -20.86
C ALA A 368 6.35 -18.82 -21.58
N LYS A 369 5.27 -19.32 -20.95
CA LYS A 369 3.90 -19.19 -21.50
C LYS A 369 3.49 -17.73 -21.62
N ASN A 370 3.78 -16.93 -20.60
CA ASN A 370 3.39 -15.53 -20.57
C ASN A 370 4.08 -14.74 -21.68
N ILE A 371 5.41 -14.86 -21.81
CA ILE A 371 6.15 -14.09 -22.81
C ILE A 371 5.90 -14.57 -24.25
N ALA A 372 5.46 -15.83 -24.43
CA ALA A 372 5.07 -16.33 -25.75
C ALA A 372 3.89 -15.56 -26.34
N MET A 373 3.02 -14.98 -25.49
CA MET A 373 1.90 -14.14 -25.94
C MET A 373 2.34 -12.85 -26.64
N LEU A 374 3.59 -12.40 -26.42
CA LEU A 374 4.13 -11.19 -27.04
C LEU A 374 4.59 -11.40 -28.48
N GLY A 375 4.78 -12.66 -28.90
CA GLY A 375 5.20 -13.00 -30.26
C GLY A 375 6.44 -12.22 -30.73
N ASN A 376 6.26 -11.41 -31.76
CA ASN A 376 7.34 -10.63 -32.39
C ASN A 376 7.82 -9.44 -31.54
N ASP A 377 7.00 -8.96 -30.60
CA ASP A 377 7.32 -7.81 -29.75
C ASP A 377 8.30 -8.15 -28.62
N LEU A 378 8.62 -9.44 -28.46
CA LEU A 378 9.51 -9.91 -27.41
C LEU A 378 10.93 -9.32 -27.58
N PRO A 379 11.51 -8.67 -26.55
CA PRO A 379 12.83 -8.08 -26.68
C PRO A 379 13.87 -9.14 -27.00
N GLN A 380 14.88 -8.78 -27.80
CA GLN A 380 15.81 -9.75 -28.41
C GLN A 380 16.43 -10.72 -27.40
N GLN A 381 16.89 -10.25 -26.24
CA GLN A 381 17.50 -11.07 -25.19
C GLN A 381 16.56 -12.11 -24.54
N PHE A 382 15.25 -11.94 -24.70
CA PHE A 382 14.21 -12.83 -24.18
C PHE A 382 13.62 -13.73 -25.26
N LYS A 383 14.05 -13.69 -26.53
CA LYS A 383 13.53 -14.57 -27.59
C LYS A 383 13.97 -16.03 -27.45
N PRO A 384 13.22 -17.01 -27.98
CA PRO A 384 13.62 -18.42 -27.94
C PRO A 384 15.09 -18.65 -28.34
N GLY A 385 15.82 -19.42 -27.51
CA GLY A 385 17.25 -19.69 -27.70
C GLY A 385 18.21 -18.66 -27.09
N GLN A 386 17.71 -17.50 -26.66
CA GLN A 386 18.50 -16.45 -26.02
C GLN A 386 18.64 -16.68 -24.51
N ALA A 387 19.62 -16.02 -23.90
CA ALA A 387 20.06 -16.29 -22.54
C ALA A 387 18.98 -16.07 -21.47
N LEU A 388 18.06 -15.11 -21.67
CA LEU A 388 16.99 -14.79 -20.73
C LEU A 388 15.64 -15.40 -21.09
N TYR A 389 15.54 -16.24 -22.13
CA TYR A 389 14.32 -16.98 -22.43
C TYR A 389 14.05 -18.04 -21.34
N PRO A 390 12.88 -18.03 -20.68
CA PRO A 390 12.60 -18.91 -19.56
C PRO A 390 12.67 -20.40 -19.92
N ASN A 391 13.64 -21.09 -19.34
CA ASN A 391 13.78 -22.54 -19.46
C ASN A 391 14.57 -23.11 -18.28
N ALA A 392 13.89 -23.62 -17.26
CA ALA A 392 14.54 -24.16 -16.07
C ALA A 392 15.37 -25.43 -16.31
N LYS A 393 15.23 -26.09 -17.47
CA LYS A 393 16.10 -27.22 -17.86
C LYS A 393 17.42 -26.74 -18.46
N ASN A 394 17.48 -25.48 -18.94
CA ASN A 394 18.67 -24.90 -19.53
C ASN A 394 19.54 -24.23 -18.47
N VAL A 395 20.73 -24.80 -18.22
CA VAL A 395 21.70 -24.25 -17.27
C VAL A 395 22.15 -22.83 -17.67
N LYS A 396 22.17 -22.51 -18.97
CA LYS A 396 22.52 -21.15 -19.44
C LYS A 396 21.50 -20.12 -18.98
N PHE A 397 20.20 -20.46 -18.96
CA PHE A 397 19.16 -19.58 -18.43
C PHE A 397 19.32 -19.36 -16.93
N ALA A 398 19.52 -20.45 -16.15
CA ALA A 398 19.76 -20.34 -14.71
C ALA A 398 21.01 -19.48 -14.40
N SER A 399 22.07 -19.61 -15.20
CA SER A 399 23.30 -18.83 -15.03
C SER A 399 23.09 -17.36 -15.40
N ALA A 400 22.39 -17.07 -16.50
CA ALA A 400 22.07 -15.71 -16.92
C ALA A 400 21.20 -14.97 -15.90
N LEU A 401 20.25 -15.66 -15.25
CA LEU A 401 19.45 -15.09 -14.17
C LEU A 401 20.28 -14.72 -12.94
N VAL A 402 21.17 -15.63 -12.52
CA VAL A 402 22.07 -15.40 -11.38
C VAL A 402 23.01 -14.22 -11.66
N GLU A 403 23.55 -14.15 -12.88
CA GLU A 403 24.38 -13.04 -13.32
C GLU A 403 23.60 -11.71 -13.32
N LEU A 404 22.39 -11.72 -13.88
CA LEU A 404 21.53 -10.55 -13.94
C LEU A 404 21.18 -10.04 -12.54
N PHE A 405 20.79 -10.95 -11.64
CA PHE A 405 20.51 -10.62 -10.24
C PHE A 405 21.74 -10.08 -9.51
N TRP A 406 22.91 -10.67 -9.70
CA TRP A 406 24.14 -10.19 -9.10
C TRP A 406 24.48 -8.76 -9.56
N LYS A 407 24.47 -8.51 -10.87
CA LYS A 407 24.74 -7.18 -11.44
C LYS A 407 23.73 -6.13 -10.95
N ASP A 408 22.44 -6.44 -11.00
CA ASP A 408 21.38 -5.55 -10.49
C ASP A 408 21.55 -5.32 -8.98
N GLY A 409 21.84 -6.37 -8.22
CA GLY A 409 22.06 -6.31 -6.78
C GLY A 409 23.26 -5.44 -6.38
N VAL A 410 24.39 -5.53 -7.09
CA VAL A 410 25.56 -4.68 -6.85
C VAL A 410 25.24 -3.21 -7.14
N SER A 411 24.68 -2.93 -8.32
CA SER A 411 24.35 -1.56 -8.75
C SER A 411 23.31 -0.87 -7.86
N LYS A 412 22.41 -1.63 -7.24
CA LYS A 412 21.37 -1.12 -6.33
C LYS A 412 21.69 -1.33 -4.85
N HIS A 413 22.92 -1.69 -4.52
CA HIS A 413 23.37 -1.93 -3.14
C HIS A 413 22.51 -2.96 -2.37
N PHE A 414 21.93 -3.94 -3.07
CA PHE A 414 21.09 -4.99 -2.47
C PHE A 414 21.85 -5.77 -1.39
N PHE A 415 23.05 -6.26 -1.68
CA PHE A 415 23.83 -7.07 -0.75
C PHE A 415 24.41 -6.23 0.39
N ALA A 416 24.97 -5.06 0.07
CA ALA A 416 25.50 -4.14 1.06
C ALA A 416 24.41 -3.70 2.06
N SER A 417 23.21 -3.37 1.56
CA SER A 417 22.12 -2.92 2.43
C SER A 417 21.56 -3.97 3.38
N ARG A 418 21.83 -5.25 3.09
CA ARG A 418 21.39 -6.42 3.88
C ARG A 418 22.53 -7.04 4.68
N ASN A 419 23.74 -6.48 4.59
CA ASN A 419 24.96 -7.07 5.14
C ASN A 419 25.23 -8.51 4.62
N GLU A 420 24.94 -8.74 3.33
CA GLU A 420 25.05 -10.05 2.67
C GLU A 420 26.21 -10.10 1.67
N MET A 421 27.30 -9.36 1.95
CA MET A 421 28.48 -9.25 1.06
C MET A 421 29.17 -10.60 0.79
N GLU A 422 29.06 -11.57 1.69
CA GLU A 422 29.56 -12.93 1.45
C GLU A 422 28.82 -13.61 0.29
N TRP A 423 27.50 -13.44 0.23
CA TRP A 423 26.66 -13.96 -0.84
C TRP A 423 26.90 -13.24 -2.17
N GLU A 424 27.18 -11.93 -2.13
CA GLU A 424 27.64 -11.23 -3.33
C GLU A 424 28.92 -11.88 -3.91
N ARG A 425 29.92 -12.14 -3.07
CA ARG A 425 31.16 -12.80 -3.50
C ARG A 425 30.90 -14.21 -4.03
N TRP A 426 30.01 -14.95 -3.38
CA TRP A 426 29.59 -16.27 -3.86
C TRP A 426 28.93 -16.20 -5.24
N LEU A 427 28.02 -15.25 -5.47
CA LEU A 427 27.38 -15.06 -6.77
C LEU A 427 28.40 -14.65 -7.84
N ALA A 428 29.28 -13.71 -7.52
CA ALA A 428 30.38 -13.30 -8.40
C ALA A 428 31.26 -14.48 -8.81
N ASP A 429 31.58 -15.38 -7.87
CA ASP A 429 32.31 -16.61 -8.14
C ASP A 429 31.55 -17.54 -9.10
N LYS A 430 30.26 -17.77 -8.87
CA LYS A 430 29.44 -18.64 -9.74
C LYS A 430 29.31 -18.09 -11.15
N VAL A 431 29.31 -16.76 -11.31
CA VAL A 431 29.30 -16.09 -12.61
C VAL A 431 30.67 -16.20 -13.28
N ALA A 432 31.76 -15.93 -12.57
CA ALA A 432 33.11 -15.95 -13.13
C ALA A 432 33.60 -17.38 -13.44
N ARG A 433 33.17 -18.38 -12.66
CA ARG A 433 33.58 -19.78 -12.76
C ARG A 433 32.36 -20.71 -12.78
N PRO A 434 31.61 -20.77 -13.90
CA PRO A 434 30.38 -21.53 -13.98
C PRO A 434 30.62 -23.03 -13.72
N ARG A 435 30.01 -23.57 -12.65
CA ARG A 435 30.06 -25.00 -12.31
C ARG A 435 28.68 -25.49 -11.92
N GLY A 436 28.16 -26.43 -12.71
CA GLY A 436 26.82 -27.00 -12.50
C GLY A 436 25.71 -25.96 -12.69
N ASN A 437 24.55 -26.21 -12.07
CA ASN A 437 23.43 -25.28 -12.10
C ASN A 437 23.46 -24.38 -10.84
N PRO A 438 23.71 -23.06 -10.98
CA PRO A 438 23.84 -22.16 -9.84
C PRO A 438 22.50 -21.95 -9.11
N MET A 439 21.37 -21.99 -9.83
CA MET A 439 20.04 -21.88 -9.23
C MET A 439 19.73 -23.09 -8.34
N ARG A 440 20.15 -24.29 -8.74
CA ARG A 440 19.99 -25.50 -7.91
C ARG A 440 20.82 -25.42 -6.63
N GLN A 441 22.01 -24.83 -6.68
CA GLN A 441 22.86 -24.62 -5.50
C GLN A 441 22.25 -23.54 -4.58
N LEU A 442 21.77 -22.44 -5.14
CA LEU A 442 21.20 -21.33 -4.38
C LEU A 442 19.91 -21.73 -3.63
N LEU A 443 19.11 -22.62 -4.22
CA LEU A 443 17.83 -23.11 -3.66
C LEU A 443 17.98 -24.34 -2.76
N GLN A 444 19.18 -24.64 -2.28
CA GLN A 444 19.38 -25.63 -1.21
C GLN A 444 18.93 -25.04 0.14
N HIS A 445 18.53 -25.92 1.07
CA HIS A 445 17.97 -25.51 2.36
C HIS A 445 18.97 -24.70 3.22
N ASP A 446 20.27 -24.98 3.09
CA ASP A 446 21.38 -24.33 3.80
C ASP A 446 22.00 -23.16 3.02
N ALA A 447 21.39 -22.75 1.90
CA ALA A 447 21.88 -21.67 1.05
C ALA A 447 21.02 -20.40 1.18
N LYS A 448 20.55 -19.84 0.06
CA LYS A 448 19.73 -18.62 0.00
C LYS A 448 18.46 -18.83 -0.84
N PRO A 449 17.59 -19.79 -0.47
CA PRO A 449 16.38 -20.05 -1.23
C PRO A 449 15.49 -18.81 -1.36
N GLU A 450 15.48 -17.93 -0.36
CA GLU A 450 14.74 -16.67 -0.35
C GLU A 450 15.12 -15.69 -1.49
N TYR A 451 16.29 -15.85 -2.11
CA TYR A 451 16.70 -15.01 -3.24
C TYR A 451 15.87 -15.26 -4.51
N LEU A 452 15.16 -16.39 -4.62
CA LEU A 452 14.42 -16.71 -5.84
C LEU A 452 13.41 -15.62 -6.21
N ILE A 453 12.64 -15.10 -5.25
CA ILE A 453 11.67 -14.03 -5.54
C ILE A 453 12.36 -12.74 -6.00
N HIS A 454 13.55 -12.46 -5.48
CA HIS A 454 14.33 -11.30 -5.89
C HIS A 454 14.89 -11.48 -7.30
N ILE A 455 15.40 -12.67 -7.64
CA ILE A 455 15.87 -13.02 -8.99
C ILE A 455 14.74 -12.90 -10.02
N ILE A 456 13.56 -13.43 -9.68
CA ILE A 456 12.35 -13.31 -10.52
C ILE A 456 12.02 -11.84 -10.76
N ARG A 457 11.97 -11.02 -9.71
CA ARG A 457 11.70 -9.58 -9.82
C ARG A 457 12.74 -8.84 -10.66
N VAL A 458 14.01 -9.23 -10.59
CA VAL A 458 15.04 -8.64 -11.46
C VAL A 458 14.79 -8.99 -12.92
N TRP A 459 14.49 -10.26 -13.22
CA TRP A 459 14.14 -10.68 -14.58
C TRP A 459 12.91 -9.93 -15.11
N GLU A 460 11.86 -9.76 -14.30
CA GLU A 460 10.66 -9.01 -14.67
C GLU A 460 10.95 -7.54 -14.95
N ARG A 461 11.74 -6.89 -14.07
CA ARG A 461 12.18 -5.50 -14.29
C ARG A 461 13.04 -5.34 -15.54
N HIS A 462 13.88 -6.32 -15.85
CA HIS A 462 14.75 -6.29 -17.03
C HIS A 462 14.00 -6.62 -18.31
N LEU A 463 12.97 -7.46 -18.22
CA LEU A 463 12.01 -7.66 -19.30
C LEU A 463 11.30 -6.34 -19.61
N ASN A 464 10.97 -5.59 -18.56
CA ASN A 464 10.31 -4.28 -18.63
C ASN A 464 9.10 -4.32 -19.58
N GLU A 465 8.40 -5.46 -19.60
CA GLU A 465 7.27 -5.68 -20.47
C GLU A 465 6.02 -5.71 -19.61
N PRO A 466 5.26 -4.62 -19.63
CA PRO A 466 4.27 -4.45 -18.61
C PRO A 466 2.92 -5.08 -19.02
N ARG A 467 2.82 -5.66 -20.24
CA ARG A 467 1.80 -6.66 -20.62
C ARG A 467 1.96 -7.99 -19.90
N ILE A 468 3.13 -8.28 -19.33
CA ILE A 468 3.40 -9.51 -18.60
C ILE A 468 3.10 -9.29 -17.13
N GLN A 469 2.13 -10.02 -16.60
CA GLN A 469 1.80 -9.96 -15.18
C GLN A 469 3.02 -10.35 -14.34
N PRO A 470 3.45 -9.49 -13.38
CA PRO A 470 4.50 -9.83 -12.46
C PRO A 470 4.09 -11.04 -11.62
N TYR A 471 5.03 -11.92 -11.35
CA TYR A 471 4.81 -13.13 -10.62
C TYR A 471 4.73 -12.82 -9.11
N HIS A 472 3.50 -12.62 -8.63
CA HIS A 472 3.24 -12.17 -7.26
C HIS A 472 3.28 -13.28 -6.20
N GLY A 473 3.46 -14.56 -6.56
CA GLY A 473 3.63 -15.64 -5.59
C GLY A 473 3.99 -16.99 -6.22
N LEU A 474 5.02 -17.65 -5.70
CA LEU A 474 5.28 -19.06 -5.96
C LEU A 474 4.24 -19.89 -5.16
N PRO A 475 3.54 -20.85 -5.77
CA PRO A 475 2.65 -21.74 -5.01
C PRO A 475 3.50 -22.46 -3.96
N ARG A 476 3.27 -22.13 -2.69
CA ARG A 476 3.98 -22.67 -1.53
C ARG A 476 4.00 -24.20 -1.63
N SER A 477 5.18 -24.82 -1.55
CA SER A 477 5.27 -26.23 -1.19
C SER A 477 4.76 -26.35 0.25
N VAL A 478 3.54 -26.87 0.42
CA VAL A 478 3.04 -27.28 1.74
C VAL A 478 3.70 -28.62 2.07
N ASN A 479 4.98 -28.59 2.44
CA ASN A 479 5.64 -29.77 3.01
C ASN A 479 5.52 -29.72 4.53
N GLY A 480 4.42 -30.32 5.01
CA GLY A 480 4.37 -31.17 6.21
C GLY A 480 4.83 -30.62 7.55
N THR A 481 3.93 -30.00 8.30
CA THR A 481 3.30 -30.55 9.53
C THR A 481 2.52 -29.43 10.19
N VAL A 482 1.19 -29.49 10.06
CA VAL A 482 0.30 -28.75 10.95
C VAL A 482 0.45 -29.40 12.33
N LYS A 483 1.32 -28.86 13.18
CA LYS A 483 1.04 -28.93 14.61
C LYS A 483 -0.05 -27.89 14.86
N SER A 484 -1.26 -28.39 15.08
CA SER A 484 -2.35 -27.62 15.66
C SER A 484 -1.83 -26.93 16.92
N VAL A 485 -1.55 -25.63 16.85
CA VAL A 485 -1.46 -24.81 18.03
C VAL A 485 -2.89 -24.37 18.29
N GLY A 486 -3.53 -25.06 19.24
CA GLY A 486 -4.86 -24.72 19.71
C GLY A 486 -4.89 -23.27 20.16
N TYR A 487 -5.92 -22.55 19.71
CA TYR A 487 -6.35 -21.32 20.34
C TYR A 487 -6.71 -21.64 21.80
N SER A 488 -5.85 -21.25 22.75
CA SER A 488 -6.33 -20.98 24.10
C SER A 488 -6.66 -19.50 24.18
N GLN A 489 -7.93 -19.22 24.48
CA GLN A 489 -8.47 -17.92 24.83
C GLN A 489 -7.56 -17.17 25.82
N ILE A 490 -7.30 -15.89 25.51
CA ILE A 490 -7.22 -14.80 26.49
C ILE A 490 -7.93 -13.60 25.87
#